data_AF-A0A830F265-F1
#
_entry.id   AF-A0A830F265-F1
#
_cell.length_a   1.000
_cell.length_b   1.000
_cell.length_c   1.000
_cell.angle_alpha   90.00
_cell.angle_beta   90.00
_cell.angle_gamma   90.00
#
_symmetry.space_group_name_H-M   'P 1'
#
loop_
_entity.id
_entity.type
_entity.pdbx_description
1 polymer ?
#
loop_
_entity_poly.entity_id
_entity_poly.type
_entity_poly.pdbx_seq_one_letter_code
_entity_poly.pdbx_strand_id
1 'polypeptide(L)'
;MAAAGDNVGLHVGDHVRDKEDDDSGRLLVVGISAKRAGEHRVGTTSKTVAEFNEDYPSDDHVIEVQYVQRTDMDVSDGTRYSFPRSRLEVVERIHDIEGDEEASA
;
A
#
# COMPACT_ATOMS: atom_id res chain seq x y z
N MET A 1 15.43 13.56 16.92
CA MET A 1 15.49 12.40 16.00
C MET A 1 14.04 12.07 15.63
N ALA A 2 13.50 12.77 14.63
CA ALA A 2 12.11 12.61 14.21
C ALA A 2 12.11 11.73 12.96
N ALA A 3 11.73 10.46 13.10
CA ALA A 3 11.24 9.68 11.98
C ALA A 3 9.71 9.82 12.02
N ALA A 4 9.25 11.00 11.64
CA ALA A 4 7.87 11.27 11.29
C ALA A 4 7.54 10.34 10.12
N GLY A 5 6.82 9.25 10.39
CA GLY A 5 6.30 8.31 9.39
C GLY A 5 5.14 8.91 8.58
N ASP A 6 5.12 10.23 8.45
CA ASP A 6 4.12 11.01 7.75
C ASP A 6 4.56 11.13 6.28
N ASN A 7 3.66 10.78 5.36
CA ASN A 7 3.73 10.94 3.88
C ASN A 7 3.90 9.69 3.01
N VAL A 8 3.55 8.50 3.49
CA VAL A 8 2.80 7.61 2.61
C VAL A 8 1.34 8.02 2.78
N GLY A 9 0.78 8.79 1.85
CA GLY A 9 -0.63 9.22 1.91
C GLY A 9 -1.64 8.08 1.69
N LEU A 10 -1.33 6.89 2.21
CA LEU A 10 -2.16 5.69 2.25
C LEU A 10 -2.10 5.11 3.66
N HIS A 11 -3.24 4.67 4.13
CA HIS A 11 -3.36 3.95 5.39
C HIS A 11 -3.91 2.56 5.13
N VAL A 12 -3.67 1.64 6.08
CA VAL A 12 -4.33 0.32 6.07
C VAL A 12 -5.84 0.54 6.05
N GLY A 13 -6.55 -0.16 5.18
CA GLY A 13 -7.99 0.03 4.96
C GLY A 13 -8.35 1.01 3.83
N ASP A 14 -7.39 1.80 3.32
CA ASP A 14 -7.65 2.61 2.12
C ASP A 14 -7.83 1.70 0.90
N HIS A 15 -8.74 2.10 0.01
CA HIS A 15 -8.90 1.46 -1.28
C HIS A 15 -8.05 2.17 -2.33
N VAL A 16 -7.30 1.38 -3.07
CA VAL A 16 -6.42 1.82 -4.14
C VAL A 16 -6.72 1.06 -5.42
N ARG A 17 -6.17 1.54 -6.54
CA ARG A 17 -6.13 0.83 -7.81
C ARG A 17 -4.70 0.83 -8.34
N ASP A 18 -4.37 -0.21 -9.09
CA ASP A 18 -3.14 -0.25 -9.88
C ASP A 18 -3.33 0.67 -11.10
N LYS A 19 -2.36 1.55 -11.36
CA LYS A 19 -2.37 2.42 -12.55
C LYS A 19 -2.01 1.68 -13.83
N GLU A 20 -1.26 0.58 -13.73
CA GLU A 20 -0.86 -0.23 -14.87
C GLU A 20 -1.93 -1.25 -15.27
N ASP A 21 -2.87 -1.55 -14.37
CA ASP A 21 -3.94 -2.51 -14.60
C ASP A 21 -5.30 -1.90 -14.21
N ASP A 22 -5.94 -1.23 -15.17
CA ASP A 22 -7.22 -0.52 -14.95
C ASP A 22 -8.41 -1.49 -14.80
N ASP A 23 -8.25 -2.77 -15.17
CA ASP A 23 -9.28 -3.82 -15.09
C ASP A 23 -9.24 -4.62 -13.76
N SER A 24 -8.14 -4.53 -13.02
CA SER A 24 -7.87 -5.22 -11.74
C SER A 24 -8.89 -4.97 -10.62
N GLY A 25 -9.78 -3.99 -10.76
CA GLY A 25 -10.75 -3.65 -9.73
C GLY A 25 -10.10 -2.94 -8.53
N ARG A 26 -10.80 -2.94 -7.38
CA ARG A 26 -10.32 -2.25 -6.18
C ARG A 26 -9.37 -3.16 -5.41
N LEU A 27 -8.25 -2.58 -4.97
CA LEU A 27 -7.28 -3.17 -4.08
C LEU A 27 -7.46 -2.56 -2.69
N LEU A 28 -7.40 -3.37 -1.65
CA LEU A 28 -7.41 -2.92 -0.26
C LEU A 28 -5.99 -2.89 0.27
N VAL A 29 -5.59 -1.78 0.88
CA VAL A 29 -4.32 -1.69 1.61
C VAL A 29 -4.44 -2.50 2.89
N VAL A 30 -3.66 -3.57 3.01
CA VAL A 30 -3.63 -4.44 4.19
C VAL A 30 -2.39 -4.22 5.06
N GLY A 31 -1.37 -3.56 4.51
CA GLY A 31 -0.13 -3.28 5.23
C GLY A 31 0.73 -2.22 4.53
N ILE A 32 1.63 -1.63 5.30
CA ILE A 32 2.64 -0.70 4.81
C ILE A 32 3.98 -1.19 5.32
N SER A 33 4.86 -1.57 4.39
CA SER A 33 6.18 -2.04 4.76
C SER A 33 7.05 -0.86 5.18
N ALA A 34 7.81 -1.04 6.27
CA ALA A 34 8.85 -0.09 6.65
C ALA A 34 10.05 -0.10 5.69
N LYS A 35 10.15 -1.12 4.81
CA LYS A 35 11.23 -1.26 3.82
C LYS A 35 10.89 -0.55 2.51
N ARG A 36 11.93 -0.07 1.83
CA ARG A 36 11.83 0.49 0.47
C ARG A 36 11.68 -0.61 -0.58
N ALA A 37 11.20 -0.24 -1.77
CA ALA A 37 10.97 -1.16 -2.88
C ALA A 37 12.24 -1.93 -3.30
N GLY A 38 13.41 -1.29 -3.24
CA GLY A 38 14.70 -1.90 -3.54
C GLY A 38 15.27 -2.80 -2.43
N GLU A 39 14.65 -2.81 -1.25
CA GLU A 39 15.08 -3.64 -0.11
C GLU A 39 14.06 -4.74 0.23
N HIS A 40 12.82 -4.58 -0.22
CA HIS A 40 11.74 -5.52 0.02
C HIS A 40 11.77 -6.65 -1.02
N ARG A 41 12.09 -7.87 -0.59
CA ARG A 41 12.06 -9.06 -1.44
C ARG A 41 10.66 -9.64 -1.53
N VAL A 42 10.28 -10.08 -2.74
CA VAL A 42 8.96 -10.67 -2.98
C VAL A 42 9.02 -12.17 -2.74
N GLY A 43 8.40 -12.63 -1.64
CA GLY A 43 8.30 -14.04 -1.28
C GLY A 43 9.65 -14.75 -1.13
N THR A 44 9.78 -15.93 -1.75
CA THR A 44 11.04 -16.71 -1.79
C THR A 44 11.94 -16.36 -2.98
N THR A 45 11.57 -15.34 -3.78
CA THR A 45 12.38 -14.93 -4.92
C THR A 45 13.60 -14.11 -4.49
N SER A 46 14.65 -14.12 -5.29
CA SER A 46 15.82 -13.25 -5.09
C SER A 46 15.55 -11.79 -5.51
N LYS A 47 14.40 -11.52 -6.12
CA LYS A 47 14.05 -10.23 -6.70
C LYS A 47 13.30 -9.34 -5.70
N THR A 48 13.58 -8.04 -5.78
CA THR A 48 12.94 -7.00 -4.97
C THR A 48 11.71 -6.42 -5.66
N VAL A 49 10.87 -5.71 -4.91
CA VAL A 49 9.71 -5.02 -5.47
C VAL A 49 10.13 -4.03 -6.57
N ALA A 50 11.26 -3.33 -6.38
CA ALA A 50 11.80 -2.43 -7.41
C ALA A 50 12.24 -3.17 -8.68
N GLU A 51 12.79 -4.37 -8.58
CA GLU A 51 13.18 -5.17 -9.77
C GLU A 51 11.97 -5.71 -10.55
N PHE A 52 10.81 -5.84 -9.91
CA PHE A 52 9.55 -6.13 -10.61
C PHE A 52 8.86 -4.86 -11.14
N ASN A 53 9.22 -3.69 -10.60
CA ASN A 53 8.60 -2.41 -10.88
C ASN A 53 9.69 -1.40 -11.28
N GLU A 54 10.43 -1.72 -12.35
CA GLU A 54 11.64 -0.99 -12.76
C GLU A 54 11.36 0.46 -13.18
N ASP A 55 10.12 0.75 -13.59
CA ASP A 55 9.63 2.09 -13.96
C ASP A 55 9.39 2.99 -12.72
N TYR A 56 9.36 2.40 -11.53
CA TYR A 56 9.10 3.09 -10.28
C TYR A 56 10.37 3.24 -9.43
N PRO A 57 10.45 4.31 -8.62
CA PRO A 57 11.65 4.56 -7.82
C PRO A 57 11.92 3.43 -6.83
N SER A 58 13.18 3.02 -6.71
CA SER A 58 13.56 1.94 -5.80
C SER A 58 13.52 2.34 -4.32
N ASP A 59 13.56 3.65 -4.04
CA ASP A 59 13.37 4.20 -2.68
C ASP A 59 11.88 4.39 -2.33
N ASP A 60 10.97 3.96 -3.19
CA ASP A 60 9.54 4.10 -2.94
C ASP A 60 9.08 3.19 -1.79
N HIS A 61 8.07 3.60 -1.05
CA HIS A 61 7.53 2.80 0.04
C HIS A 61 6.75 1.61 -0.52
N VAL A 62 6.92 0.45 0.09
CA VAL A 62 6.16 -0.73 -0.31
C VAL A 62 4.84 -0.79 0.42
N ILE A 63 3.77 -0.86 -0.36
CA ILE A 63 2.41 -1.02 0.13
C ILE A 63 1.98 -2.46 -0.14
N GLU A 64 1.50 -3.11 0.91
CA GLU A 64 0.91 -4.45 0.82
C GLU A 64 -0.59 -4.30 0.60
N VAL A 65 -1.06 -4.86 -0.51
CA VAL A 65 -2.47 -4.80 -0.92
C VAL A 65 -3.04 -6.18 -1.17
N GLN A 66 -4.36 -6.27 -1.17
CA GLN A 66 -5.09 -7.48 -1.52
C GLN A 66 -6.28 -7.13 -2.42
N TYR A 67 -6.60 -7.99 -3.37
CA TYR A 67 -7.77 -7.84 -4.22
C TYR A 67 -9.05 -8.13 -3.44
N VAL A 68 -9.95 -7.15 -3.36
CA VAL A 68 -11.29 -7.34 -2.80
C VAL A 68 -12.22 -7.90 -3.87
N GLN A 69 -12.30 -9.22 -3.97
CA GLN A 69 -13.26 -9.87 -4.84
C GLN A 69 -14.67 -9.82 -4.21
N ARG A 70 -15.70 -9.59 -5.03
CA ARG A 70 -17.12 -9.46 -4.60
C ARG A 70 -17.68 -10.68 -3.84
N THR A 71 -16.99 -11.81 -3.87
CA THR A 71 -17.47 -13.11 -3.36
C THR A 71 -16.65 -13.66 -2.20
N ASP A 72 -15.50 -13.08 -1.86
CA ASP A 72 -14.64 -13.59 -0.81
C ASP A 72 -14.81 -12.74 0.45
N MET A 73 -15.46 -13.32 1.46
CA MET A 73 -15.69 -12.70 2.77
C MET A 73 -14.46 -12.76 3.68
N ASP A 74 -13.36 -13.36 3.23
CA ASP A 74 -12.17 -13.59 4.05
C ASP A 74 -10.93 -12.89 3.48
N VAL A 75 -10.54 -11.81 4.16
CA VAL A 75 -9.35 -10.99 3.84
C VAL A 75 -8.06 -11.68 4.35
N SER A 76 -8.15 -12.74 5.16
CA SER A 76 -6.96 -13.42 5.70
C SER A 76 -6.31 -14.39 4.72
N ASP A 77 -7.09 -15.01 3.83
CA ASP A 77 -6.62 -16.04 2.89
C ASP A 77 -6.28 -15.52 1.47
N GLY A 78 -6.53 -14.24 1.19
CA GLY A 78 -6.20 -13.65 -0.11
C GLY A 78 -4.69 -13.46 -0.33
N THR A 79 -4.23 -13.67 -1.57
CA THR A 79 -2.83 -13.43 -1.95
C THR A 79 -2.49 -11.94 -1.73
N ARG A 80 -1.46 -11.68 -0.93
CA ARG A 80 -0.95 -10.31 -0.69
C ARG A 80 0.05 -9.94 -1.77
N TYR A 81 -0.09 -8.74 -2.29
CA TYR A 81 0.78 -8.18 -3.31
C TYR A 81 1.51 -6.96 -2.76
N SER A 82 2.79 -6.84 -3.11
CA SER A 82 3.65 -5.74 -2.67
C SER A 82 3.93 -4.83 -3.86
N PHE A 83 3.47 -3.59 -3.81
CA PHE A 83 3.70 -2.60 -4.86
C PHE A 83 4.38 -1.33 -4.33
N PRO A 84 5.14 -0.61 -5.18
CA PRO A 84 5.54 0.77 -4.87
C PRO A 84 4.31 1.65 -4.66
N ARG A 85 4.33 2.53 -3.65
CA ARG A 85 3.30 3.55 -3.41
C ARG A 85 3.02 4.38 -4.66
N SER A 86 4.02 4.75 -5.45
CA SER A 86 3.83 5.57 -6.65
C SER A 86 3.00 4.90 -7.75
N ARG A 87 2.99 3.56 -7.81
CA ARG A 87 2.17 2.76 -8.73
C ARG A 87 0.69 2.75 -8.37
N LEU A 88 0.38 2.95 -7.09
CA LEU A 88 -0.98 2.89 -6.58
C LEU A 88 -1.65 4.26 -6.62
N GLU A 89 -2.87 4.30 -7.14
CA GLU A 89 -3.75 5.46 -7.05
C GLU A 89 -4.82 5.24 -5.99
N VAL A 90 -5.07 6.25 -5.15
CA VAL A 90 -6.09 6.17 -4.10
C VAL A 90 -7.47 6.35 -4.73
N VAL A 91 -8.34 5.35 -4.54
CA VAL A 91 -9.73 5.39 -5.01
C VAL A 91 -10.64 5.91 -3.91
N GLU A 92 -10.45 5.43 -2.68
CA GLU A 92 -11.25 5.81 -1.54
C GLU A 92 -10.39 5.77 -0.28
N ARG A 93 -10.32 6.89 0.43
CA ARG A 93 -9.69 6.96 1.75
C ARG A 93 -10.74 6.64 2.78
N ILE A 94 -10.53 5.57 3.54
CA ILE A 94 -11.42 5.16 4.62
C ILE A 94 -10.94 5.74 5.95
N HIS A 95 -9.68 6.19 6.01
CA HIS A 95 -9.17 6.95 7.14
C HIS A 95 -9.63 8.42 7.07
N ASP A 96 -10.58 8.76 7.93
CA ASP A 96 -10.81 10.12 8.40
C ASP A 96 -10.07 10.27 9.73
N ILE A 97 -8.82 10.74 9.68
CA ILE A 97 -8.20 11.31 10.86
C ILE A 97 -8.79 12.71 11.02
N GLU A 98 -10.00 12.77 11.59
CA GLU A 98 -10.48 14.00 12.21
C GLU A 98 -9.43 14.42 13.23
N GLY A 99 -8.94 15.65 13.09
CA GLY A 99 -7.84 16.20 13.87
C GLY A 99 -8.05 16.02 15.37
N ASP A 100 -7.03 15.48 16.02
CA ASP A 100 -6.81 15.70 17.44
C ASP A 100 -6.54 17.19 17.63
N GLU A 101 -7.50 17.95 18.11
CA GLU A 101 -7.30 19.26 18.74
C GLU A 101 -8.61 19.70 19.40
N GLU A 102 -8.82 19.36 20.68
CA GLU A 102 -9.40 20.25 21.70
C GLU A 102 -8.96 19.78 23.10
N ALA A 103 -7.67 19.99 23.40
CA ALA A 103 -7.18 20.12 24.75
C ALA A 103 -6.86 21.60 25.00
N SER A 104 -7.83 22.38 25.51
CA SER A 104 -7.64 23.55 26.38
C SER A 104 -8.95 24.29 26.63
N ALA A 105 -9.54 24.15 27.83
CA ALA A 105 -10.01 25.24 28.70
C ALA A 105 -10.71 24.70 29.96
#